data_AF-L5NAK8-F1
#
_entry.id   AF-L5NAK8-F1
#
_cell.length_a   1.000
_cell.length_b   1.000
_cell.length_c   1.000
_cell.angle_alpha   90.00
_cell.angle_beta   90.00
_cell.angle_gamma   90.00
#
_symmetry.space_group_name_H-M   'P 1'
#
loop_
_entity.id
_entity.type
_entity.pdbx_description
1 polymer ?
#
loop_
_entity_poly.entity_id
_entity_poly.type
_entity_poly.pdbx_seq_one_letter_code
_entity_poly.pdbx_strand_id
1 'polypeptide(L)'
;MRDLIRTDDIVRDIPETESFFYGIGATFGKIIFSHRMSCNLTQKQLAERAGVGVKTIHRSEGGSDNLGVQTYEKIFEALGIQKRDYGDVFKEAFANPKTSL
;
A
#
# COMPACT_ATOMS: atom_id res chain seq x y z
N MET A 1 -20.80 -6.63 21.46
CA MET A 1 -19.52 -7.18 21.96
C MET A 1 -18.42 -6.45 21.19
N ARG A 2 -17.37 -5.98 21.87
CA ARG A 2 -16.24 -5.30 21.22
C ARG A 2 -15.58 -6.29 20.27
N ASP A 3 -15.50 -5.93 19.00
CA ASP A 3 -15.02 -6.80 17.95
C ASP A 3 -13.68 -6.27 17.43
N LEU A 4 -12.57 -6.78 17.99
CA LEU A 4 -11.20 -6.41 17.63
C LEU A 4 -10.82 -6.83 16.19
N ILE A 5 -11.79 -7.22 15.37
CA ILE A 5 -11.63 -7.51 13.94
C ILE A 5 -11.79 -6.23 13.11
N ARG A 6 -12.42 -5.17 13.63
CA ARG A 6 -12.56 -3.90 12.92
C ARG A 6 -11.40 -2.97 13.22
N THR A 7 -10.73 -2.50 12.16
CA THR A 7 -9.63 -1.54 12.25
C THR A 7 -10.01 -0.28 13.02
N ASP A 8 -11.23 0.24 12.84
CA ASP A 8 -11.73 1.40 13.58
C ASP A 8 -11.83 1.16 15.09
N ASP A 9 -12.23 -0.05 15.50
CA ASP A 9 -12.32 -0.41 16.91
C ASP A 9 -10.92 -0.55 17.53
N ILE A 10 -9.94 -1.08 16.78
CA ILE A 10 -8.53 -1.17 17.21
C ILE A 10 -7.91 0.22 17.37
N VAL A 11 -8.08 1.10 16.38
CA VAL A 11 -7.50 2.46 16.41
C VAL A 11 -8.12 3.29 17.52
N ARG A 12 -9.42 3.16 17.78
CA ARG A 12 -10.07 3.82 18.92
C ARG A 12 -9.47 3.37 20.26
N ASP A 13 -9.20 2.08 20.41
CA ASP A 13 -8.73 1.49 21.67
C ASP A 13 -7.20 1.61 21.83
N ILE A 14 -6.44 1.72 20.73
CA ILE A 14 -4.98 1.88 20.68
C ILE A 14 -4.62 2.96 19.63
N PRO A 15 -4.74 4.26 19.95
CA PRO A 15 -4.57 5.36 18.99
C PRO A 15 -3.20 5.38 18.30
N GLU A 16 -2.14 4.88 18.94
CA GLU A 16 -0.81 4.79 18.36
C GLU A 16 -0.75 3.87 17.12
N THR A 17 -1.76 3.02 16.91
CA THR A 17 -1.89 2.18 15.72
C THR A 17 -2.51 2.89 14.52
N GLU A 18 -3.00 4.13 14.67
CA GLU A 18 -3.61 4.90 13.58
C GLU A 18 -2.69 4.99 12.36
N SER A 19 -1.42 5.35 12.57
CA SER A 19 -0.43 5.43 11.48
C SER A 19 -0.18 4.07 10.80
N PHE A 20 -0.24 2.98 11.57
CA PHE A 20 -0.07 1.63 11.03
C PHE A 20 -1.23 1.24 10.10
N PHE A 21 -2.46 1.62 10.44
CA PHE A 21 -3.65 1.26 9.68
C PHE A 21 -4.05 2.26 8.59
N TYR A 22 -3.81 3.54 8.85
CA TYR A 22 -4.29 4.69 8.05
C TYR A 22 -3.16 5.61 7.57
N GLY A 23 -1.90 5.31 7.90
CA GLY A 23 -0.77 6.09 7.43
C GLY A 23 -0.51 5.96 5.93
N ILE A 24 0.39 6.82 5.44
CA ILE A 24 0.80 6.88 4.03
C ILE A 24 1.38 5.54 3.54
N GLY A 25 2.16 4.86 4.39
CA GLY A 25 2.75 3.55 4.08
C GLY A 25 1.68 2.49 3.86
N ALA A 26 0.70 2.40 4.76
CA ALA A 26 -0.43 1.49 4.64
C ALA A 26 -1.25 1.75 3.35
N THR A 27 -1.48 3.02 3.04
CA THR A 27 -2.19 3.44 1.82
C THR A 27 -1.42 3.03 0.57
N PHE A 28 -0.12 3.34 0.52
CA PHE A 28 0.73 3.02 -0.63
C PHE A 28 0.87 1.50 -0.79
N GLY A 29 0.99 0.75 0.29
CA GLY A 29 1.04 -0.71 0.25
C GLY A 29 -0.20 -1.34 -0.39
N LYS A 30 -1.39 -0.85 -0.03
CA LYS A 30 -2.67 -1.27 -0.65
C LYS A 30 -2.71 -0.98 -2.15
N ILE A 31 -2.27 0.22 -2.56
CA ILE A 31 -2.19 0.63 -3.97
C ILE A 31 -1.24 -0.30 -4.74
N ILE A 32 -0.02 -0.49 -4.23
CA ILE A 32 1.01 -1.33 -4.88
C ILE A 32 0.50 -2.75 -5.05
N PHE A 33 -0.04 -3.34 -3.99
CA PHE A 33 -0.57 -4.69 -4.03
C PHE A 33 -1.69 -4.83 -5.07
N SER A 34 -2.68 -3.94 -5.04
CA SER A 34 -3.85 -4.02 -5.92
C SER A 34 -3.46 -3.88 -7.39
N HIS A 35 -2.64 -2.88 -7.73
CA HIS A 35 -2.15 -2.70 -9.09
C HIS A 35 -1.26 -3.86 -9.54
N ARG A 36 -0.34 -4.34 -8.69
CA ARG A 36 0.50 -5.50 -9.02
C ARG A 36 -0.34 -6.73 -9.37
N MET A 37 -1.38 -7.00 -8.57
CA MET A 37 -2.30 -8.11 -8.80
C MET A 37 -3.09 -7.92 -10.11
N SER A 38 -3.58 -6.70 -10.41
CA SER A 38 -4.25 -6.43 -11.69
C SER A 38 -3.35 -6.62 -12.91
N CYS A 39 -2.03 -6.43 -12.75
CA CYS A 39 -1.03 -6.68 -13.78
C CYS A 39 -0.55 -8.14 -13.83
N ASN A 40 -1.08 -9.04 -12.99
CA ASN A 40 -0.65 -10.44 -12.86
C ASN A 40 0.87 -10.61 -12.62
N LEU A 41 1.47 -9.71 -11.84
CA LEU A 41 2.90 -9.75 -11.53
C LEU A 41 3.15 -10.43 -10.18
N THR A 42 4.19 -11.27 -10.11
CA THR A 42 4.80 -11.67 -8.85
C THR A 42 5.56 -10.49 -8.22
N GLN A 43 5.81 -10.53 -6.90
CA GLN A 43 6.64 -9.53 -6.24
C GLN A 43 8.06 -9.45 -6.83
N LYS A 44 8.62 -10.60 -7.28
CA LYS A 44 9.92 -10.66 -7.94
C LYS A 44 9.92 -9.90 -9.27
N GLN A 45 8.91 -10.12 -10.11
CA GLN A 45 8.78 -9.42 -11.40
C GLN A 45 8.59 -7.91 -11.23
N LEU A 46 7.80 -7.49 -10.23
CA LEU A 46 7.67 -6.06 -9.93
C LEU A 46 9.00 -5.47 -9.45
N ALA A 47 9.74 -6.19 -8.60
CA ALA A 47 11.04 -5.75 -8.11
C ALA A 47 12.05 -5.54 -9.26
N GLU A 48 12.11 -6.50 -10.19
CA GLU A 48 12.94 -6.43 -11.39
C GLU A 48 12.53 -5.22 -12.26
N ARG A 49 11.23 -5.01 -12.48
CA ARG A 49 10.71 -3.88 -13.27
C ARG A 49 11.00 -2.51 -12.64
N ALA A 50 10.96 -2.43 -11.30
CA ALA A 50 11.21 -1.20 -10.55
C ALA A 50 12.71 -0.96 -10.27
N GLY A 51 13.58 -1.91 -10.58
CA GLY A 51 15.01 -1.81 -10.26
C GLY A 51 15.29 -1.75 -8.75
N VAL A 52 14.54 -2.53 -7.96
CA VAL A 52 14.68 -2.63 -6.50
C VAL A 52 14.79 -4.09 -6.06
N GLY A 53 15.15 -4.34 -4.79
CA GLY A 53 15.16 -5.69 -4.22
C GLY A 53 13.75 -6.22 -3.95
N VAL A 54 13.55 -7.54 -4.06
CA VAL A 54 12.26 -8.18 -3.73
C VAL A 54 11.80 -7.92 -2.28
N LYS A 55 12.75 -7.80 -1.34
CA LYS A 55 12.47 -7.40 0.05
C LYS A 55 11.87 -5.99 0.14
N THR A 56 12.24 -5.08 -0.77
CA THR A 56 11.67 -3.74 -0.85
C THR A 56 10.20 -3.80 -1.26
N ILE A 57 9.86 -4.62 -2.26
CA ILE A 57 8.45 -4.84 -2.65
C ILE A 57 7.65 -5.43 -1.49
N HIS A 58 8.15 -6.48 -0.84
CA HIS A 58 7.51 -7.08 0.33
C HIS A 58 7.23 -6.05 1.43
N ARG A 59 8.23 -5.23 1.80
CA ARG A 59 8.06 -4.17 2.81
C ARG A 59 7.09 -3.08 2.37
N SER A 60 7.10 -2.72 1.09
CA SER A 60 6.20 -1.69 0.55
C SER A 60 4.75 -2.14 0.58
N GLU A 61 4.46 -3.38 0.18
CA GLU A 61 3.09 -3.95 0.23
C GLU A 61 2.62 -4.19 1.66
N GLY A 62 3.54 -4.50 2.57
CA GLY A 62 3.26 -4.59 4.01
C GLY A 62 3.05 -3.25 4.72
N GLY A 63 3.15 -2.12 4.00
CA GLY A 63 2.84 -0.80 4.54
C GLY A 63 3.93 -0.18 5.43
N SER A 64 5.20 -0.57 5.25
CA SER A 64 6.30 -0.04 6.07
C SER A 64 6.41 1.49 5.96
N ASP A 65 6.38 2.14 7.11
CA ASP A 65 6.43 3.59 7.33
C ASP A 65 7.79 4.25 7.00
N ASN A 66 8.88 3.48 6.96
CA ASN A 66 10.23 3.99 6.74
C ASN A 66 10.83 3.67 5.35
N LEU A 67 10.01 3.75 4.30
CA LEU A 67 10.46 3.70 2.90
C LEU A 67 10.53 5.11 2.33
N GLY A 68 11.66 5.47 1.71
CA GLY A 68 11.83 6.79 1.11
C GLY A 68 10.88 7.00 -0.09
N VAL A 69 10.39 8.23 -0.25
CA VAL A 69 9.45 8.63 -1.33
C VAL A 69 9.91 8.16 -2.71
N GLN A 70 11.19 8.31 -3.02
CA GLN A 70 11.77 7.88 -4.31
C GLN A 70 11.61 6.37 -4.58
N THR A 71 11.55 5.56 -3.52
CA THR A 71 11.32 4.11 -3.67
C THR A 71 9.88 3.84 -4.09
N TYR A 72 8.93 4.55 -3.50
CA TYR A 72 7.52 4.46 -3.90
C TYR A 72 7.31 4.96 -5.33
N GLU A 73 7.95 6.06 -5.73
CA GLU A 73 7.88 6.56 -7.11
C GLU A 73 8.35 5.51 -8.12
N LYS A 74 9.51 4.86 -7.88
CA LYS A 74 10.00 3.77 -8.76
C LYS A 74 9.00 2.63 -8.90
N ILE A 75 8.34 2.25 -7.81
CA ILE A 75 7.36 1.16 -7.81
C ILE A 75 6.09 1.59 -8.55
N PHE A 76 5.60 2.81 -8.34
CA PHE A 76 4.46 3.36 -9.05
C PHE A 76 4.71 3.47 -10.56
N GLU A 77 5.88 3.98 -10.97
CA GLU A 77 6.29 4.03 -12.36
C GLU A 77 6.35 2.61 -12.99
N ALA A 78 6.89 1.63 -12.26
CA ALA A 78 6.89 0.24 -12.68
C ALA A 78 5.49 -0.38 -12.76
N LEU A 79 4.49 0.20 -12.10
CA LEU A 79 3.07 -0.20 -12.23
C LEU A 79 2.33 0.62 -13.28
N GLY A 80 2.99 1.59 -13.92
CA GLY A 80 2.38 2.49 -14.91
C GLY A 80 1.53 3.60 -14.30
N ILE A 81 1.63 3.83 -12.99
CA ILE A 81 0.95 4.91 -12.28
C ILE A 81 1.76 6.19 -12.44
N GLN A 82 1.20 7.19 -13.13
CA GLN A 82 1.90 8.45 -13.36
C GLN A 82 1.47 9.49 -12.33
N LYS A 83 2.33 10.48 -12.08
CA LYS A 83 2.08 11.56 -11.09
C LYS A 83 0.75 12.28 -11.30
N ARG A 84 0.32 12.44 -12.55
CA ARG A 84 -0.97 13.05 -12.89
C ARG A 84 -2.19 12.21 -12.45
N ASP A 85 -2.01 10.90 -12.29
CA ASP A 85 -3.07 9.94 -11.94
C ASP A 85 -3.16 9.71 -10.42
N TYR A 86 -2.25 10.29 -9.63
CA TYR A 86 -2.17 10.08 -8.17
C TYR A 86 -3.47 10.44 -7.46
N GLY A 87 -4.13 11.53 -7.85
CA GLY A 87 -5.40 11.94 -7.24
C GLY A 87 -6.47 10.88 -7.33
N ASP A 88 -6.60 10.23 -8.50
CA ASP A 88 -7.59 9.19 -8.74
C ASP A 88 -7.22 7.90 -8.00
N VAL A 89 -5.96 7.48 -8.06
CA VAL A 89 -5.47 6.29 -7.36
C VAL A 89 -5.65 6.41 -5.84
N PHE A 90 -5.36 7.57 -5.27
CA PHE A 90 -5.59 7.80 -3.84
C PHE A 90 -7.08 7.76 -3.52
N LYS A 91 -7.92 8.42 -4.32
CA LYS A 91 -9.36 8.39 -4.13
C LYS A 91 -9.91 6.96 -4.14
N GLU A 92 -9.45 6.11 -5.06
CA GLU A 92 -9.84 4.70 -5.12
C GLU A 92 -9.39 3.92 -3.88
N ALA A 93 -8.15 4.15 -3.42
CA ALA A 93 -7.62 3.51 -2.21
C ALA A 93 -8.42 3.87 -0.95
N PHE A 94 -8.97 5.08 -0.87
CA PHE A 94 -9.82 5.53 0.25
C PHE A 94 -11.31 5.20 0.04
N ALA A 95 -11.77 4.95 -1.18
CA ALA A 95 -13.15 4.63 -1.49
C ALA A 95 -13.50 3.13 -1.31
N ASN A 96 -12.50 2.24 -1.25
CA ASN A 96 -12.68 0.79 -1.08
C ASN A 96 -12.30 0.31 0.34
N PRO A 97 -13.20 0.40 1.33
CA PRO A 97 -13.00 -0.23 2.64
C PRO A 97 -13.17 -1.77 2.62
N LYS A 98 -13.47 -2.38 1.47
CA LYS A 98 -13.73 -3.82 1.35
C LYS A 98 -12.59 -4.56 0.64
N THR A 99 -11.44 -4.62 1.28
CA THR A 99 -10.47 -5.70 1.02
C THR A 99 -9.91 -6.20 2.35
N SER A 100 -10.81 -6.68 3.21
CA SER A 100 -10.47 -7.63 4.27
C SER A 100 -11.00 -8.98 3.79
N LEU A 101 -10.08 -9.82 3.29
CA LEU A 101 -10.27 -11.27 3.25
C LEU A 101 -9.84 -11.84 4.60
#